data_AF-A0A5F0JLY6-F1
#
_entry.id   AF-A0A5F0JLY6-F1
#
_cell.length_a   1.000
_cell.length_b   1.000
_cell.length_c   1.000
_cell.angle_alpha   90.00
_cell.angle_beta   90.00
_cell.angle_gamma   90.00
#
_symmetry.space_group_name_H-M   'P 1'
#
loop_
_entity.id
_entity.type
_entity.pdbx_description
1 polymer ?
#
loop_
_entity_poly.entity_id
_entity_poly.type
_entity_poly.pdbx_seq_one_letter_code
_entity_poly.pdbx_strand_id
1 'polypeptide(L)'
;MELVYTNQLDGFEPGKRYRVPGLFRNVEREATVVTVVGDYPEIVTAYEDAGVDVEVVELPEAVVVGTLAVASDELSRLLADLQSESSAMVLLIEGLEAGKIHRPESGELALRLFEVLGATHASVGELTTERDGLALTVDALRAEVEALKKSALMPPADEAGEIAALKATLDEAKVQYRANASKDSLDKLVAELPKG
;
A
#
# COMPACT_ATOMS: atom_id res chain seq x y z
N MET A 1 -62.40 -30.53 -7.04
CA MET A 1 -61.56 -29.35 -7.34
C MET A 1 -60.36 -29.82 -8.14
N GLU A 2 -59.91 -29.05 -9.13
CA GLU A 2 -58.71 -29.36 -9.91
C GLU A 2 -57.46 -28.76 -9.25
N LEU A 3 -56.47 -29.60 -8.98
CA LEU A 3 -55.22 -29.22 -8.32
C LEU A 3 -54.04 -29.43 -9.27
N VAL A 4 -53.13 -28.46 -9.33
CA VAL A 4 -51.94 -28.53 -10.18
C VAL A 4 -50.69 -28.33 -9.32
N TYR A 5 -49.82 -29.34 -9.28
CA TYR A 5 -48.50 -29.26 -8.68
C TYR A 5 -47.48 -28.83 -9.74
N THR A 6 -46.93 -27.63 -9.61
CA THR A 6 -46.01 -27.05 -10.59
C THR A 6 -45.08 -26.02 -9.95
N ASN A 7 -43.89 -25.85 -10.54
CA ASN A 7 -42.95 -24.76 -10.22
C ASN A 7 -43.03 -23.60 -11.23
N GLN A 8 -44.00 -23.61 -12.15
CA GLN A 8 -44.18 -22.53 -13.11
C GLN A 8 -44.47 -21.20 -12.41
N LEU A 9 -44.03 -20.10 -13.02
CA LEU A 9 -44.21 -18.74 -12.49
C LEU A 9 -45.31 -17.96 -13.23
N ASP A 10 -45.86 -18.52 -14.30
CA ASP A 10 -46.87 -17.91 -15.17
C ASP A 10 -47.84 -18.96 -15.76
N GLY A 11 -48.72 -18.52 -16.67
CA GLY A 11 -49.67 -19.42 -17.36
C GLY A 11 -50.76 -20.01 -16.47
N PHE A 12 -51.11 -19.36 -15.36
CA PHE A 12 -52.12 -19.85 -14.44
C PHE A 12 -53.54 -19.72 -15.01
N GLU A 13 -54.26 -20.83 -15.05
CA GLU A 13 -55.63 -20.89 -15.52
C GLU A 13 -56.62 -20.58 -14.39
N PRO A 14 -57.61 -19.70 -14.63
CA PRO A 14 -58.67 -19.45 -13.67
C PRO A 14 -59.47 -20.72 -13.36
N GLY A 15 -59.71 -20.99 -12.08
CA GLY A 15 -60.50 -22.15 -11.63
C GLY A 15 -59.68 -23.37 -11.22
N LYS A 16 -58.38 -23.39 -11.52
CA LYS A 16 -57.43 -24.39 -11.01
C LYS A 16 -56.73 -23.90 -9.76
N ARG A 17 -56.37 -24.82 -8.87
CA ARG A 17 -55.63 -24.51 -7.65
C ARG A 17 -54.19 -24.96 -7.79
N TYR A 18 -53.25 -24.04 -7.62
CA TYR A 18 -51.83 -24.30 -7.81
C TYR A 18 -51.11 -24.56 -6.48
N ARG A 19 -50.18 -25.52 -6.49
CA ARG A 19 -49.33 -25.90 -5.37
C ARG A 19 -47.90 -26.09 -5.83
N VAL A 20 -46.98 -25.78 -4.92
CA VAL A 20 -45.56 -26.07 -5.11
C VAL A 20 -45.30 -27.51 -4.69
N PRO A 21 -44.78 -28.38 -5.57
CA PRO A 21 -44.48 -29.78 -5.27
C PRO A 21 -43.61 -29.96 -4.02
N GLY A 22 -42.58 -29.13 -3.84
CA GLY A 22 -41.67 -29.18 -2.69
C GLY A 22 -42.32 -28.86 -1.32
N LEU A 23 -43.56 -28.39 -1.32
CA LEU A 23 -44.34 -28.14 -0.09
C LEU A 23 -45.42 -29.21 0.15
N PHE A 24 -45.39 -30.31 -0.60
CA PHE A 24 -46.31 -31.41 -0.38
C PHE A 24 -46.14 -32.00 1.02
N ARG A 25 -47.27 -32.20 1.71
CA ARG A 25 -47.31 -32.77 3.06
C ARG A 25 -48.36 -33.87 3.18
N ASN A 26 -49.56 -33.66 2.62
CA ASN A 26 -50.68 -34.58 2.65
C ASN A 26 -51.60 -34.36 1.44
N VAL A 27 -52.44 -35.34 1.14
CA VAL A 27 -53.51 -35.28 0.12
C VAL A 27 -54.60 -34.28 0.51
N GLU A 28 -54.98 -33.42 -0.43
CA GLU A 28 -56.15 -32.52 -0.30
C GLU A 28 -57.45 -33.28 -0.64
N ARG A 29 -58.32 -33.46 0.36
CA ARG A 29 -59.57 -34.26 0.24
C ARG A 29 -60.61 -33.71 -0.75
N GLU A 30 -60.49 -32.46 -1.15
CA GLU A 30 -61.39 -31.81 -2.11
C GLU A 30 -60.90 -31.94 -3.55
N ALA A 31 -59.69 -32.48 -3.76
CA ALA A 31 -59.12 -32.71 -5.08
C ALA A 31 -59.85 -33.89 -5.75
N THR A 32 -60.31 -33.64 -6.97
CA THR A 32 -60.99 -34.65 -7.80
C THR A 32 -60.14 -35.06 -9.00
N VAL A 33 -59.25 -34.17 -9.44
CA VAL A 33 -58.25 -34.39 -10.48
C VAL A 33 -56.99 -33.64 -10.06
N VAL A 34 -55.83 -34.28 -10.20
CA VAL A 34 -54.53 -33.70 -9.86
C VAL A 34 -53.59 -33.78 -11.07
N THR A 35 -53.10 -32.64 -11.53
CA THR A 35 -52.04 -32.59 -12.53
C THR A 35 -50.70 -32.36 -11.83
N VAL A 36 -49.71 -33.21 -12.09
CA VAL A 36 -48.35 -33.10 -11.56
C VAL A 36 -47.40 -32.78 -12.71
N VAL A 37 -46.83 -31.57 -12.70
CA VAL A 37 -45.89 -31.13 -13.73
C VAL A 37 -44.46 -31.43 -13.30
N GLY A 38 -43.82 -32.40 -13.96
CA GLY A 38 -42.48 -32.90 -13.65
C GLY A 38 -42.47 -34.21 -12.85
N ASP A 39 -41.28 -34.61 -12.38
CA ASP A 39 -41.06 -35.88 -11.71
C ASP A 39 -41.24 -35.77 -10.19
N TYR A 40 -42.46 -36.06 -9.70
CA TYR A 40 -42.80 -36.05 -8.28
C TYR A 40 -43.58 -37.31 -7.88
N PRO A 41 -42.91 -38.48 -7.83
CA PRO A 41 -43.58 -39.77 -7.64
C PRO A 41 -44.27 -39.89 -6.28
N GLU A 42 -43.76 -39.20 -5.25
CA GLU A 42 -44.38 -39.17 -3.92
C GLU A 42 -45.78 -38.55 -3.92
N ILE A 43 -45.98 -37.51 -4.75
CA ILE A 43 -47.27 -36.83 -4.88
C ILE A 43 -48.23 -37.70 -5.68
N VAL A 44 -47.75 -38.25 -6.80
CA VAL A 44 -48.53 -39.14 -7.68
C VAL A 44 -49.06 -40.33 -6.88
N THR A 45 -48.16 -41.05 -6.22
CA THR A 45 -48.51 -42.24 -5.40
C THR A 45 -49.54 -41.88 -4.33
N ALA A 46 -49.36 -40.77 -3.62
CA ALA A 46 -50.27 -40.38 -2.54
C ALA A 46 -51.70 -40.10 -3.03
N TYR A 47 -51.86 -39.51 -4.21
CA TYR A 47 -53.19 -39.23 -4.78
C TYR A 47 -53.81 -40.46 -5.46
N GLU A 48 -53.00 -41.30 -6.11
CA GLU A 48 -53.45 -42.59 -6.66
C GLU A 48 -53.95 -43.53 -5.54
N ASP A 49 -53.20 -43.64 -4.42
CA ASP A 49 -53.60 -44.41 -3.24
C ASP A 49 -54.90 -43.87 -2.59
N ALA A 50 -55.16 -42.58 -2.76
CA ALA A 50 -56.41 -41.94 -2.32
C ALA A 50 -57.56 -42.10 -3.32
N GLY A 51 -57.33 -42.76 -4.46
CA GLY A 51 -58.32 -42.98 -5.52
C GLY A 51 -58.67 -41.73 -6.33
N VAL A 52 -57.76 -40.75 -6.38
CA VAL A 52 -57.91 -39.51 -7.17
C VAL A 52 -57.22 -39.69 -8.52
N ASP A 53 -57.82 -39.14 -9.57
CA ASP A 53 -57.24 -39.19 -10.92
C ASP A 53 -56.01 -38.28 -11.02
N VAL A 54 -54.88 -38.84 -11.44
CA VAL A 54 -53.59 -38.13 -11.51
C VAL A 54 -53.06 -38.12 -12.94
N GLU A 55 -52.80 -36.92 -13.45
CA GLU A 55 -52.16 -36.70 -14.75
C GLU A 55 -50.74 -36.18 -14.53
N VAL A 56 -49.74 -36.92 -15.02
CA VAL A 56 -48.33 -36.47 -15.00
C VAL A 56 -48.00 -35.81 -16.33
N VAL A 57 -47.62 -34.53 -16.27
CA VAL A 57 -47.22 -33.74 -17.43
C VAL A 57 -45.72 -33.51 -17.35
N GLU A 58 -44.98 -33.85 -18.41
CA GLU A 58 -43.54 -33.57 -18.47
C GLU A 58 -43.28 -32.06 -18.40
N LEU A 59 -42.16 -31.67 -17.77
CA LEU A 59 -41.77 -30.26 -17.71
C LEU A 59 -41.65 -29.71 -19.15
N PRO A 60 -42.32 -28.60 -19.48
CA PRO A 60 -42.02 -27.92 -20.74
C PRO A 60 -40.54 -27.55 -20.74
N GLU A 61 -39.83 -27.90 -21.82
CA GLU A 61 -38.41 -27.55 -21.97
C GLU A 61 -38.24 -26.06 -21.66
N ALA A 62 -37.34 -25.74 -20.73
CA ALA A 62 -37.13 -24.37 -20.29
C ALA A 62 -36.83 -23.50 -21.50
N VAL A 63 -37.77 -22.60 -21.85
CA VAL A 63 -37.51 -21.55 -22.83
C VAL A 63 -36.46 -20.67 -22.19
N VAL A 64 -35.22 -20.80 -22.65
CA VAL A 64 -34.12 -19.91 -22.27
C VAL A 64 -34.47 -18.52 -22.82
N VAL A 65 -35.14 -17.73 -22.00
CA VAL A 65 -35.40 -16.32 -22.30
C VAL A 65 -34.04 -15.65 -22.48
N GLY A 66 -33.86 -14.93 -23.59
CA GLY A 66 -32.59 -14.38 -24.09
C GLY A 66 -31.83 -13.39 -23.18
N THR A 67 -32.18 -13.29 -21.90
CA THR A 67 -31.43 -12.58 -20.85
C THR A 67 -30.22 -13.36 -20.32
N LEU A 68 -30.21 -14.70 -20.43
CA LEU A 68 -29.10 -15.53 -19.94
C LEU A 68 -27.81 -15.41 -20.77
N ALA A 69 -27.92 -15.23 -22.09
CA ALA A 69 -26.76 -15.09 -22.97
C ALA A 69 -26.04 -13.73 -22.77
N VAL A 70 -26.79 -12.63 -22.68
CA VAL A 70 -26.22 -11.29 -22.45
C VAL A 70 -25.63 -11.17 -21.03
N ALA A 71 -26.30 -11.74 -20.03
CA ALA A 71 -25.76 -11.81 -18.67
C ALA A 71 -24.49 -12.68 -18.60
N SER A 72 -24.37 -13.72 -19.42
CA SER A 72 -23.18 -14.57 -19.50
C SER A 72 -21.98 -13.82 -20.10
N ASP A 73 -22.20 -13.01 -21.15
CA ASP A 73 -21.12 -12.24 -21.80
C ASP A 73 -20.63 -11.09 -20.92
N GLU A 74 -21.55 -10.35 -20.29
CA GLU A 74 -21.20 -9.27 -19.36
C GLU A 74 -20.49 -9.81 -18.11
N LEU A 75 -20.97 -10.92 -17.55
CA LEU A 75 -20.29 -11.58 -16.43
C LEU A 75 -18.90 -12.09 -16.83
N SER A 76 -18.76 -12.69 -18.02
CA SER A 76 -17.45 -13.16 -18.52
C SER A 76 -16.47 -12.01 -18.68
N ARG A 77 -16.95 -10.87 -19.18
CA ARG A 77 -16.14 -9.65 -19.29
C ARG A 77 -15.72 -9.11 -17.92
N LEU A 78 -16.65 -9.00 -16.98
CA LEU A 78 -16.36 -8.56 -15.61
C LEU A 78 -15.36 -9.49 -14.91
N LEU A 79 -15.47 -10.80 -15.12
CA LEU A 79 -14.50 -11.77 -14.60
C LEU A 79 -13.11 -11.58 -15.23
N ALA A 80 -13.03 -11.35 -16.54
CA ALA A 80 -11.76 -11.08 -17.22
C ALA A 80 -11.13 -9.78 -16.73
N ASP A 81 -11.92 -8.71 -16.57
CA ASP A 81 -11.46 -7.42 -16.05
C ASP A 81 -10.96 -7.56 -14.60
N LEU A 82 -11.70 -8.28 -13.75
CA LEU A 82 -11.30 -8.56 -12.36
C LEU A 82 -10.03 -9.41 -12.27
N GLN A 83 -9.89 -10.43 -13.13
CA GLN A 83 -8.68 -11.26 -13.19
C GLN A 83 -7.46 -10.46 -13.65
N SER A 84 -7.65 -9.58 -14.63
CA SER A 84 -6.61 -8.64 -15.10
C SER A 84 -6.17 -7.69 -13.99
N GLU A 85 -7.13 -7.08 -13.27
CA GLU A 85 -6.87 -6.21 -12.12
C GLU A 85 -6.12 -6.95 -11.01
N SER A 86 -6.57 -8.15 -10.64
CA SER A 86 -5.92 -8.96 -9.60
C SER A 86 -4.50 -9.35 -9.99
N SER A 87 -4.26 -9.71 -11.26
CA SER A 87 -2.92 -10.08 -11.74
C SER A 87 -1.98 -8.89 -11.72
N ALA A 88 -2.47 -7.71 -12.12
CA ALA A 88 -1.73 -6.46 -12.04
C ALA A 88 -1.37 -6.07 -10.59
N MET A 89 -2.28 -6.29 -9.64
CA MET A 89 -2.01 -6.07 -8.22
C MET A 89 -0.95 -7.03 -7.67
N VAL A 90 -0.98 -8.31 -8.05
CA VAL A 90 0.05 -9.28 -7.63
C VAL A 90 1.43 -8.84 -8.11
N LEU A 91 1.56 -8.40 -9.36
CA LEU A 91 2.82 -7.87 -9.90
C LEU A 91 3.37 -6.68 -9.10
N LEU A 92 2.48 -5.79 -8.62
CA LEU A 92 2.89 -4.67 -7.76
C LEU A 92 3.42 -5.16 -6.40
N ILE A 93 2.74 -6.14 -5.80
CA ILE A 93 3.14 -6.70 -4.49
C ILE A 93 4.51 -7.39 -4.62
N GLU A 94 4.68 -8.25 -5.61
CA GLU A 94 5.97 -8.92 -5.87
C GLU A 94 7.09 -7.90 -6.14
N GLY A 95 6.79 -6.84 -6.90
CA GLY A 95 7.73 -5.75 -7.13
C GLY A 95 8.12 -5.01 -5.85
N LEU A 96 7.16 -4.73 -4.97
CA LEU A 96 7.40 -4.14 -3.65
C LEU A 96 8.29 -5.03 -2.78
N GLU A 97 8.00 -6.33 -2.72
CA GLU A 97 8.79 -7.32 -1.97
C GLU A 97 10.23 -7.43 -2.50
N ALA A 98 10.41 -7.34 -3.82
CA ALA A 98 11.72 -7.32 -4.47
C ALA A 98 12.44 -5.96 -4.39
N GLY A 99 11.78 -4.91 -3.87
CA GLY A 99 12.30 -3.55 -3.81
C GLY A 99 12.36 -2.82 -5.17
N LYS A 100 11.69 -3.35 -6.20
CA LYS A 100 11.58 -2.75 -7.54
C LYS A 100 10.16 -2.88 -8.06
N ILE A 101 9.42 -1.79 -8.00
CA ILE A 101 8.03 -1.74 -8.48
C ILE A 101 8.04 -1.54 -10.00
N HIS A 102 7.40 -2.44 -10.73
CA HIS A 102 7.19 -2.33 -12.17
C HIS A 102 5.81 -1.76 -12.46
N ARG A 103 5.69 -0.99 -13.53
CA ARG A 103 4.39 -0.45 -13.97
C ARG A 103 3.53 -1.59 -14.51
N PRO A 104 2.30 -1.80 -14.01
CA PRO A 104 1.37 -2.75 -14.60
C PRO A 104 0.92 -2.30 -16.00
N GLU A 105 0.56 -3.25 -16.86
CA GLU A 105 0.05 -2.96 -18.21
C GLU A 105 -1.46 -2.75 -18.25
N SER A 106 -2.17 -3.23 -17.24
CA SER A 106 -3.63 -3.17 -17.10
C SER A 106 -4.05 -3.00 -15.64
N GLY A 107 -5.36 -2.83 -15.42
CA GLY A 107 -5.95 -2.63 -14.10
C GLY A 107 -5.94 -1.16 -13.70
N GLU A 108 -7.13 -0.57 -13.53
CA GLU A 108 -7.27 0.84 -13.20
C GLU A 108 -6.75 1.13 -11.78
N LEU A 109 -7.09 0.27 -10.82
CA LEU A 109 -6.66 0.44 -9.43
C LEU A 109 -5.16 0.16 -9.30
N ALA A 110 -4.66 -0.86 -9.98
CA ALA A 110 -3.24 -1.20 -10.02
C ALA A 110 -2.42 -0.04 -10.61
N LEU A 111 -2.84 0.53 -11.74
CA LEU A 111 -2.17 1.70 -12.33
C LEU A 111 -2.19 2.90 -11.37
N ARG A 112 -3.32 3.21 -10.74
CA ARG A 112 -3.41 4.30 -9.76
C ARG A 112 -2.54 4.06 -8.54
N LEU A 113 -2.50 2.83 -8.05
CA LEU A 113 -1.65 2.43 -6.92
C LEU A 113 -0.17 2.58 -7.28
N PHE A 114 0.22 2.19 -8.49
CA PHE A 114 1.58 2.39 -9.00
C PHE A 114 2.01 3.86 -8.94
N GLU A 115 1.18 4.80 -9.41
CA GLU A 115 1.50 6.23 -9.38
C GLU A 115 1.70 6.74 -7.93
N VAL A 116 0.81 6.37 -7.01
CA VAL A 116 0.89 6.81 -5.60
C VAL A 116 2.11 6.18 -4.89
N LEU A 117 2.38 4.90 -5.14
CA LEU A 117 3.57 4.22 -4.62
C LEU A 117 4.85 4.82 -5.20
N GLY A 118 4.86 5.15 -6.49
CA GLY A 118 5.98 5.80 -7.17
C GLY A 118 6.29 7.17 -6.57
N ALA A 119 5.27 7.99 -6.32
CA ALA A 119 5.43 9.28 -5.63
C ALA A 119 6.01 9.10 -4.22
N THR A 120 5.49 8.12 -3.45
CA THR A 120 5.98 7.81 -2.10
C THR A 120 7.44 7.36 -2.12
N HIS A 121 7.80 6.46 -3.04
CA HIS A 121 9.16 5.96 -3.19
C HIS A 121 10.13 7.10 -3.56
N ALA A 122 9.73 8.02 -4.44
CA ALA A 122 10.52 9.20 -4.76
C ALA A 122 10.76 10.09 -3.53
N SER A 123 9.71 10.41 -2.76
CA SER A 123 9.84 11.20 -1.53
C SER A 123 10.73 10.52 -0.47
N VAL A 124 10.65 9.19 -0.32
CA VAL A 124 11.55 8.45 0.57
C VAL A 124 13.01 8.53 0.09
N GLY A 125 13.24 8.51 -1.22
CA GLY A 125 14.57 8.71 -1.79
C GLY A 125 15.15 10.09 -1.50
N GLU A 126 14.34 11.15 -1.61
CA GLU A 126 14.71 12.52 -1.24
C GLU A 126 15.05 12.62 0.25
N LEU A 127 14.17 12.11 1.13
CA LEU A 127 14.41 12.09 2.58
C LEU A 127 15.68 11.31 2.97
N THR A 128 15.97 10.22 2.27
CA THR A 128 17.19 9.43 2.50
C THR A 128 18.43 10.28 2.15
N THR A 129 18.37 10.99 1.03
CA THR A 129 19.46 11.88 0.60
C THR A 129 19.67 13.03 1.58
N GLU A 130 18.60 13.68 2.04
CA GLU A 130 18.67 14.74 3.04
C GLU A 130 19.23 14.22 4.37
N ARG A 131 18.74 13.08 4.86
CA ARG A 131 19.25 12.44 6.09
C ARG A 131 20.74 12.20 6.00
N ASP A 132 21.23 11.66 4.89
CA ASP A 132 22.65 11.36 4.70
C ASP A 132 23.49 12.64 4.63
N GLY A 133 22.98 13.68 3.99
CA GLY A 133 23.60 15.01 4.00
C GLY A 133 23.67 15.63 5.41
N LEU A 134 22.60 15.50 6.20
CA LEU A 134 22.60 15.96 7.60
C LEU A 134 23.59 15.16 8.45
N ALA A 135 23.69 13.84 8.25
CA ALA A 135 24.65 13.00 8.98
C ALA A 135 26.09 13.48 8.75
N LEU A 136 26.46 13.76 7.48
CA LEU A 136 27.76 14.33 7.13
C LEU A 136 27.99 15.69 7.79
N THR A 137 26.97 16.55 7.79
CA THR A 137 27.07 17.88 8.42
C THR A 137 27.26 17.78 9.94
N VAL A 138 26.55 16.86 10.59
CA VAL A 138 26.70 16.60 12.03
C VAL A 138 28.10 16.11 12.36
N ASP A 139 28.67 15.20 11.55
CA ASP A 139 30.01 14.69 11.77
C ASP A 139 31.08 15.77 11.56
N ALA A 140 30.91 16.63 10.57
CA ALA A 140 31.78 17.79 10.35
C ALA A 140 31.75 18.76 11.55
N LEU A 141 30.54 19.13 12.01
CA LEU A 141 30.38 20.02 13.16
C LEU A 141 30.96 19.43 14.44
N ARG A 142 30.82 18.12 14.66
CA ARG A 142 31.46 17.44 15.80
C ARG A 142 32.98 17.55 15.75
N ALA A 143 33.58 17.36 14.57
CA ALA A 143 35.02 17.51 14.40
C ALA A 143 35.49 18.95 14.67
N GLU A 144 34.75 19.94 14.19
CA GLU A 144 35.03 21.36 14.46
C GLU A 144 34.93 21.69 15.95
N VAL A 145 33.89 21.20 16.64
CA VAL A 145 33.72 21.40 18.08
C VAL A 145 34.89 20.79 18.86
N GLU A 146 35.33 19.59 18.52
CA GLU A 146 36.50 18.97 19.18
C GLU A 146 37.80 19.74 18.89
N ALA A 147 37.97 20.26 17.68
CA ALA A 147 39.11 21.12 17.35
C ALA A 147 39.10 22.43 18.17
N LEU A 148 37.94 23.06 18.30
CA LEU A 148 37.76 24.28 19.10
C LEU A 148 38.01 24.02 20.60
N LYS A 149 37.48 22.92 21.14
CA LYS A 149 37.77 22.50 22.53
C LYS A 149 39.26 22.31 22.76
N LYS A 150 39.95 21.63 21.84
CA LYS A 150 41.41 21.44 21.93
C LYS A 150 42.15 22.78 21.87
N SER A 151 41.75 23.68 20.97
CA SER A 151 42.32 25.02 20.88
C SER A 151 42.09 25.85 22.14
N ALA A 152 40.93 25.72 22.80
CA ALA A 152 40.60 26.43 24.03
C ALA A 152 41.35 25.89 25.26
N LEU A 153 41.77 24.62 25.22
CA LEU A 153 42.59 23.98 26.25
C LEU A 153 44.10 24.19 26.05
N MET A 154 44.52 24.65 24.86
CA MET A 154 45.89 25.10 24.68
C MET A 154 46.10 26.33 25.57
N PRO A 155 47.19 26.38 26.36
CA PRO A 155 47.50 27.59 27.10
C PRO A 155 47.52 28.76 26.10
N PRO A 156 46.98 29.94 26.45
CA PRO A 156 47.26 31.12 25.64
C PRO A 156 48.77 31.16 25.46
N ALA A 157 49.23 31.32 24.22
CA ALA A 157 50.64 31.59 23.98
C ALA A 157 51.02 32.69 24.97
N ASP A 158 52.03 32.44 25.81
CA ASP A 158 52.45 33.39 26.84
C ASP A 158 53.16 34.57 26.17
N GLU A 159 52.42 35.30 25.33
CA GLU A 159 52.91 36.45 24.59
C GLU A 159 53.43 37.50 25.55
N ALA A 160 52.85 37.60 26.76
CA ALA A 160 53.33 38.49 27.80
C ALA A 160 54.73 38.06 28.29
N GLY A 161 54.94 36.78 28.58
CA GLY A 161 56.24 36.22 28.96
C GLY A 161 57.28 36.27 27.83
N GLU A 162 56.87 35.96 26.60
CA GLU A 162 57.74 36.05 25.41
C GLU A 162 58.14 37.49 25.11
N ILE A 163 57.20 38.44 25.16
CA ILE A 163 57.51 39.88 25.03
C ILE A 163 58.44 40.34 26.16
N ALA A 164 58.24 39.88 27.40
CA ALA A 164 59.13 40.20 28.51
C ALA A 164 60.55 39.63 28.30
N ALA A 165 60.67 38.41 27.79
CA ALA A 165 61.95 37.79 27.47
C ALA A 165 62.70 38.51 26.32
N LEU A 166 61.98 38.89 25.26
CA LEU A 166 62.55 39.68 24.16
C LEU A 166 63.03 41.06 24.63
N LYS A 167 62.24 41.73 25.48
CA LYS A 167 62.63 43.02 26.09
C LYS A 167 63.87 42.87 26.98
N ALA A 168 63.92 41.83 27.82
CA ALA A 168 65.09 41.55 28.66
C ALA A 168 66.36 41.33 27.82
N THR A 169 66.24 40.63 26.68
CA THR A 169 67.37 40.39 25.76
C THR A 169 67.86 41.69 25.12
N LEU A 170 66.94 42.56 24.71
CA LEU A 170 67.27 43.89 24.18
C LEU A 170 67.84 44.82 25.26
N ASP A 171 67.35 44.74 26.50
CA ASP A 171 67.87 45.51 27.63
C ASP A 171 69.31 45.10 27.97
N GLU A 172 69.62 43.79 27.95
CA GLU A 172 70.98 43.26 28.13
C GLU A 172 71.92 43.74 27.02
N ALA A 173 71.44 43.76 25.77
CA ALA A 173 72.16 44.30 24.62
C ALA A 173 72.13 45.85 24.55
N LYS A 174 71.46 46.53 25.49
CA LYS A 174 71.29 48.00 25.56
C LYS A 174 70.66 48.61 24.29
N VAL A 175 69.78 47.88 23.62
CA VAL A 175 69.02 48.35 22.45
C VAL A 175 67.72 49.01 22.88
N GLN A 176 67.45 50.21 22.38
CA GLN A 176 66.18 50.91 22.67
C GLN A 176 65.02 50.34 21.86
N TYR A 177 63.87 50.20 22.52
CA TYR A 177 62.60 49.82 21.91
C TYR A 177 61.45 50.65 22.50
N ARG A 178 60.28 50.63 21.85
CA ARG A 178 59.06 51.30 22.37
C ARG A 178 58.41 50.42 23.44
N ALA A 179 57.96 51.02 24.55
CA ALA A 179 57.32 50.29 25.66
C ALA A 179 56.11 49.45 25.22
N ASN A 180 55.38 49.91 24.20
CA ASN A 180 54.23 49.27 23.57
C ASN A 180 54.56 48.59 22.21
N ALA A 181 55.82 48.26 21.96
CA ALA A 181 56.20 47.52 20.75
C ALA A 181 55.51 46.15 20.72
N SER A 182 55.05 45.75 19.53
CA SER A 182 54.51 44.40 19.30
C SER A 182 55.62 43.36 19.32
N LYS A 183 55.26 42.10 19.61
CA LYS A 183 56.18 40.96 19.62
C LYS A 183 57.01 40.87 18.33
N ASP A 184 56.38 40.91 17.16
CA ASP A 184 57.05 40.92 15.84
C ASP A 184 58.09 42.03 15.68
N SER A 185 57.86 43.19 16.29
CA SER A 185 58.80 44.31 16.21
C SER A 185 60.01 44.09 17.10
N LEU A 186 59.80 43.48 18.27
CA LEU A 186 60.87 43.11 19.20
C LEU A 186 61.72 41.95 18.63
N ASP A 187 61.09 40.94 18.03
CA ASP A 187 61.76 39.80 17.38
C ASP A 187 62.73 40.26 16.28
N LYS A 188 62.34 41.26 15.46
CA LYS A 188 63.22 41.83 14.44
C LYS A 188 64.44 42.52 15.03
N LEU A 189 64.27 43.29 16.11
CA LEU A 189 65.37 43.97 16.79
C LEU A 189 66.33 42.95 17.42
N VAL A 190 65.81 41.86 18.00
CA VAL A 190 66.63 40.77 18.53
C VAL A 190 67.38 40.05 17.41
N ALA A 191 66.76 39.85 16.25
CA ALA A 191 67.41 39.22 15.09
C ALA A 191 68.54 40.07 14.47
N GLU A 192 68.50 41.39 14.67
CA GLU A 192 69.53 42.34 14.24
C GLU A 192 70.70 42.46 15.23
N LEU A 193 70.60 41.85 16.42
CA LEU A 193 71.71 41.81 17.36
C LEU A 193 72.90 41.05 16.75
N PRO A 194 74.13 41.57 16.88
CA PRO A 194 75.32 40.84 16.46
C PRO A 194 75.38 39.53 17.22
N LYS A 195 75.40 38.41 16.50
CA LYS A 195 75.57 37.09 17.11
C LYS A 195 76.94 37.06 17.80
N GLY A 196 76.91 37.00 19.14
CA GLY A 196 78.11 36.80 19.97
C GLY A 196 78.77 35.46 19.72
#